data_AF-A0A1Z3N5T2-F1
#
_entry.id   AF-A0A1Z3N5T2-F1
#
_cell.length_a   1.000
_cell.length_b   1.000
_cell.length_c   1.000
_cell.angle_alpha   90.00
_cell.angle_beta   90.00
_cell.angle_gamma   90.00
#
_symmetry.space_group_name_H-M   'P 1'
#
loop_
_entity.id
_entity.type
_entity.pdbx_description
1 polymer ?
#
loop_
_entity_poly.entity_id
_entity_poly.type
_entity_poly.pdbx_seq_one_letter_code
_entity_poly.pdbx_strand_id
1 'polypeptide(L)'
;MPGLRFFILIFALWTASVAQADFSDCYLINECSKFRRDPASPAPGGSQIKINPSAVPTEKGLGLEAIYFNPSADFSIVRGNGKIGAALSPSNSEETFFGAPGFEMMDDLWERKHNQEKYPNQKLTLASAFDIVDRKGNGYRRYSLKAGAMAKYNTETNKINIGGGINAIWGPFSAGYSVYGDETQLQQSEYVKTTIKYQVNTYNVALHLSSLILSYANLHLMEQEELYEARVQTYTASLAMGKFIFTAAKRIEDSPAWAYNYETKELEEKQIKEEYFGGVQYALSRRFMLGALYNYYLLREGSVTATVFF
;
A
#
# COMPACT_ATOMS: atom_id res chain seq x y z
N MET A 1 -21.32 0.44 -45.48
CA MET A 1 -21.32 1.77 -44.84
C MET A 1 -21.06 1.65 -43.33
N PRO A 2 -19.80 1.77 -42.90
CA PRO A 2 -19.46 2.12 -41.52
C PRO A 2 -18.29 3.12 -41.51
N GLY A 3 -18.54 4.39 -41.24
CA GLY A 3 -17.49 5.41 -41.39
C GLY A 3 -17.73 6.72 -40.65
N LEU A 4 -18.52 6.72 -39.58
CA LEU A 4 -18.88 7.98 -38.90
C LEU A 4 -19.05 7.85 -37.38
N ARG A 5 -18.22 7.03 -36.71
CA ARG A 5 -18.21 6.96 -35.23
C ARG A 5 -16.82 7.06 -34.58
N PHE A 6 -15.75 7.17 -35.36
CA PHE A 6 -14.38 7.25 -34.82
C PHE A 6 -13.79 8.67 -34.76
N PHE A 7 -14.51 9.69 -35.24
CA PHE A 7 -13.99 11.06 -35.35
C PHE A 7 -14.42 12.03 -34.24
N ILE A 8 -15.33 11.64 -33.35
CA ILE A 8 -15.84 12.53 -32.29
C ILE A 8 -15.04 12.40 -30.98
N LEU A 9 -14.28 11.32 -30.79
CA LEU A 9 -13.50 11.10 -29.56
C LEU A 9 -12.09 11.73 -29.60
N ILE A 10 -11.60 12.15 -30.77
CA ILE A 10 -10.29 12.82 -30.90
C ILE A 10 -10.42 14.35 -30.83
N PHE A 11 -11.59 14.91 -31.16
CA PHE A 11 -11.80 16.37 -31.11
C PHE A 11 -12.10 16.91 -29.70
N ALA A 12 -12.55 16.07 -28.76
CA ALA A 12 -12.73 16.46 -27.36
C ALA A 12 -11.41 16.56 -26.56
N LEU A 13 -10.29 16.11 -27.13
CA LEU A 13 -8.95 16.19 -26.52
C LEU A 13 -8.09 17.34 -27.08
N TRP A 14 -8.62 18.18 -27.97
CA TRP A 14 -7.84 19.20 -28.69
C TRP A 14 -8.35 20.65 -28.60
N THR A 15 -9.37 20.93 -27.79
CA THR A 15 -9.88 22.31 -27.58
C THR A 15 -9.84 22.79 -26.13
N ALA A 16 -8.96 22.21 -25.30
CA ALA A 16 -8.54 22.88 -24.06
C ALA A 16 -7.35 23.79 -24.38
N SER A 17 -7.68 24.95 -24.95
CA SER A 17 -6.75 26.06 -25.18
C SER A 17 -5.93 26.35 -23.92
N VAL A 18 -4.61 26.41 -24.13
CA VAL A 18 -3.60 27.13 -23.36
C VAL A 18 -4.18 28.30 -22.55
N ALA A 19 -4.41 28.06 -21.26
CA ALA A 19 -4.36 29.10 -20.25
C ALA A 19 -2.94 29.08 -19.69
N GLN A 20 -2.07 29.91 -20.26
CA GLN A 20 -0.84 30.33 -19.59
C GLN A 20 -1.24 31.13 -18.36
N ALA A 21 -1.30 30.45 -17.22
CA ALA A 21 -1.26 31.11 -15.93
C ALA A 21 0.22 31.24 -15.55
N ASP A 22 0.72 32.46 -15.69
CA ASP A 22 2.00 32.90 -15.17
C ASP A 22 1.94 32.78 -13.63
N PHE A 23 2.51 31.69 -13.11
CA PHE A 23 2.71 31.46 -11.68
C PHE A 23 4.21 31.41 -11.41
N SER A 24 4.83 32.59 -11.44
CA SER A 24 6.03 32.87 -10.68
C SER A 24 5.72 32.67 -9.19
N ASP A 25 6.06 31.49 -8.66
CA ASP A 25 6.74 31.32 -7.37
C ASP A 25 6.76 29.86 -6.91
N CYS A 26 7.94 29.26 -7.06
CA CYS A 26 8.53 28.18 -6.29
C CYS A 26 7.67 27.55 -5.17
N TYR A 27 6.92 26.49 -5.48
CA TYR A 27 6.46 25.51 -4.49
C TYR A 27 6.59 24.10 -5.08
N LEU A 28 7.72 23.45 -4.77
CA LEU A 28 8.07 22.00 -4.88
C LEU A 28 9.51 21.72 -5.35
N ILE A 29 10.32 22.77 -5.58
CA ILE A 29 11.48 22.60 -6.47
C ILE A 29 12.81 23.15 -5.95
N ASN A 30 12.88 23.81 -4.79
CA ASN A 30 14.16 24.21 -4.19
C ASN A 30 14.44 23.47 -2.88
N GLU A 31 14.77 22.20 -3.05
CA GLU A 31 15.84 21.47 -2.34
C GLU A 31 15.74 20.00 -2.76
N CYS A 32 16.78 19.48 -3.41
CA CYS A 32 16.90 18.10 -3.89
C CYS A 32 17.03 17.05 -2.75
N SER A 33 16.36 17.29 -1.61
CA SER A 33 16.36 16.47 -0.39
C SER A 33 14.97 16.19 0.18
N LYS A 34 13.89 16.71 -0.43
CA LYS A 34 12.52 16.59 0.12
C LYS A 34 11.53 16.01 -0.88
N PHE A 35 11.76 14.77 -1.30
CA PHE A 35 10.64 13.89 -1.63
C PHE A 35 9.88 13.63 -0.31
N ARG A 36 8.93 14.50 0.03
CA ARG A 36 8.05 14.24 1.17
C ARG A 36 7.12 13.09 0.79
N ARG A 37 7.48 11.86 1.17
CA ARG A 37 6.47 10.82 1.43
C ARG A 37 5.43 11.41 2.39
N ASP A 38 4.16 11.02 2.23
CA ASP A 38 3.14 11.38 3.21
C ASP A 38 3.65 10.92 4.59
N PRO A 39 3.71 11.80 5.62
CA PRO A 39 4.12 11.40 6.96
C PRO A 39 3.31 10.23 7.52
N ALA A 40 2.14 9.93 6.99
CA ALA A 40 1.43 8.71 7.35
C ALA A 40 2.19 7.40 7.04
N SER A 41 3.29 7.45 6.26
CA SER A 41 3.72 6.33 5.41
C SER A 41 5.13 5.75 5.63
N PRO A 42 5.24 4.57 6.27
CA PRO A 42 6.50 3.81 6.29
C PRO A 42 6.83 2.88 5.12
N ALA A 43 5.88 2.54 4.24
CA ALA A 43 6.07 1.55 3.19
C ALA A 43 6.17 2.21 1.79
N PRO A 44 6.67 1.52 0.75
CA PRO A 44 6.56 1.99 -0.64
C PRO A 44 5.07 2.25 -0.98
N GLY A 45 4.79 3.42 -1.58
CA GLY A 45 3.51 4.16 -1.48
C GLY A 45 2.22 3.36 -1.63
N GLY A 46 2.14 2.44 -2.59
CA GLY A 46 0.93 1.72 -2.98
C GLY A 46 0.47 0.66 -1.99
N SER A 47 1.39 0.16 -1.15
CA SER A 47 1.05 -0.85 -0.12
C SER A 47 0.07 -0.34 0.93
N GLN A 48 0.09 0.95 1.22
CA GLN A 48 -0.62 1.51 2.38
C GLN A 48 -2.04 1.91 2.11
N ILE A 49 -2.31 2.35 0.89
CA ILE A 49 -3.65 2.66 0.41
C ILE A 49 -4.57 1.44 0.59
N LYS A 50 -3.99 0.23 0.48
CA LYS A 50 -4.69 -1.04 0.63
C LYS A 50 -5.06 -1.39 2.08
N ILE A 51 -4.46 -0.69 3.06
CA ILE A 51 -4.48 -1.06 4.49
C ILE A 51 -5.05 0.07 5.36
N ASN A 52 -4.67 1.32 5.08
CA ASN A 52 -5.18 2.50 5.76
C ASN A 52 -5.67 3.53 4.73
N PRO A 53 -6.99 3.73 4.56
CA PRO A 53 -7.52 4.67 3.58
C PRO A 53 -7.18 6.12 3.90
N SER A 54 -6.93 6.46 5.17
CA SER A 54 -6.55 7.82 5.57
C SER A 54 -5.09 8.17 5.25
N ALA A 55 -4.30 7.19 4.81
CA ALA A 55 -2.95 7.38 4.30
C ALA A 55 -2.90 7.69 2.79
N VAL A 56 -4.05 7.77 2.11
CA VAL A 56 -4.12 8.19 0.70
C VAL A 56 -3.65 9.66 0.61
N PRO A 57 -2.65 9.98 -0.24
CA PRO A 57 -2.20 11.35 -0.47
C PRO A 57 -3.33 12.25 -0.95
N THR A 58 -3.50 13.40 -0.30
CA THR A 58 -4.52 14.41 -0.64
C THR A 58 -3.93 15.54 -1.47
N GLU A 59 -2.61 15.65 -1.54
CA GLU A 59 -1.87 16.68 -2.26
C GLU A 59 -2.20 16.68 -3.77
N LYS A 60 -2.16 17.87 -4.39
CA LYS A 60 -2.42 18.00 -5.83
C LYS A 60 -1.41 17.20 -6.65
N GLY A 61 -1.91 16.27 -7.46
CA GLY A 61 -1.09 15.49 -8.39
C GLY A 61 -1.73 14.15 -8.75
N LEU A 62 -1.12 13.47 -9.71
CA LEU A 62 -1.42 12.08 -10.06
C LEU A 62 -0.14 11.26 -9.89
N GLY A 63 -0.25 10.13 -9.21
CA GLY A 63 0.79 9.12 -9.03
C GLY A 63 0.36 7.80 -9.65
N LEU A 64 1.28 7.16 -10.37
CA LEU A 64 1.16 5.78 -10.83
C LEU A 64 2.32 4.99 -10.24
N GLU A 65 2.02 3.88 -9.57
CA GLU A 65 3.04 2.95 -9.07
C GLU A 65 2.81 1.57 -9.65
N ALA A 66 3.91 0.91 -10.03
CA ALA A 66 3.93 -0.47 -10.47
C ALA A 66 5.00 -1.23 -9.67
N ILE A 67 4.68 -2.42 -9.17
CA ILE A 67 5.63 -3.36 -8.56
C ILE A 67 5.65 -4.61 -9.43
N TYR A 68 6.79 -4.87 -10.06
CA TYR A 68 7.03 -6.04 -10.89
C TYR A 68 7.63 -7.17 -10.07
N PHE A 69 6.99 -8.34 -10.14
CA PHE A 69 7.42 -9.57 -9.49
C PHE A 69 6.89 -10.78 -10.27
N ASN A 70 7.84 -11.59 -10.75
CA ASN A 70 7.70 -12.87 -11.47
C ASN A 70 6.29 -13.32 -11.88
N PRO A 71 5.96 -13.44 -13.18
CA PRO A 71 6.09 -12.47 -14.27
C PRO A 71 4.99 -11.38 -14.22
N SER A 72 4.44 -11.13 -13.03
CA SER A 72 3.27 -10.27 -12.85
C SER A 72 3.64 -8.85 -12.42
N ALA A 73 2.71 -7.91 -12.58
CA ALA A 73 2.86 -6.56 -12.08
C ALA A 73 1.62 -6.15 -11.27
N ASP A 74 1.86 -5.59 -10.10
CA ASP A 74 0.85 -4.96 -9.26
C ASP A 74 0.86 -3.46 -9.52
N PHE A 75 -0.30 -2.88 -9.78
CA PHE A 75 -0.44 -1.46 -10.10
C PHE A 75 -1.22 -0.74 -9.01
N SER A 76 -0.92 0.53 -8.81
CA SER A 76 -1.77 1.43 -8.06
C SER A 76 -1.78 2.82 -8.66
N ILE A 77 -2.93 3.46 -8.63
CA ILE A 77 -3.16 4.81 -9.13
C ILE A 77 -3.62 5.66 -7.97
N VAL A 78 -3.06 6.86 -7.83
CA VAL A 78 -3.35 7.79 -6.75
C VAL A 78 -3.54 9.18 -7.32
N ARG A 79 -4.59 9.88 -6.91
CA ARG A 79 -4.83 11.27 -7.32
C ARG A 79 -5.28 12.11 -6.14
N GLY A 80 -4.69 13.28 -5.97
CA GLY A 80 -5.16 14.27 -5.01
C GLY A 80 -5.44 15.62 -5.66
N ASN A 81 -6.29 16.41 -5.01
CA ASN A 81 -6.69 17.76 -5.45
C ASN A 81 -6.32 18.86 -4.44
N GLY A 82 -5.59 18.52 -3.37
CA GLY A 82 -5.18 19.39 -2.28
C GLY A 82 -6.11 19.39 -1.07
N LYS A 83 -7.19 18.62 -1.09
CA LYS A 83 -8.13 18.41 0.04
C LYS A 83 -8.64 16.98 0.10
N ILE A 84 -8.81 16.36 -1.06
CA ILE A 84 -9.32 15.01 -1.25
C ILE A 84 -8.30 14.23 -2.05
N GLY A 85 -8.00 13.03 -1.58
CA GLY A 85 -7.19 12.03 -2.24
C GLY A 85 -8.04 10.83 -2.60
N ALA A 86 -7.81 10.21 -3.75
CA ALA A 86 -8.44 8.96 -4.14
C ALA A 86 -7.38 8.03 -4.72
N ALA A 87 -7.55 6.74 -4.50
CA ALA A 87 -6.63 5.74 -5.00
C ALA A 87 -7.33 4.43 -5.35
N LEU A 88 -6.80 3.76 -6.37
CA LEU A 88 -7.28 2.50 -6.91
C LEU A 88 -6.12 1.52 -7.00
N SER A 89 -6.31 0.32 -6.48
CA SER A 89 -5.31 -0.75 -6.54
C SER A 89 -6.01 -2.09 -6.83
N PRO A 90 -5.84 -2.66 -8.04
CA PRO A 90 -6.25 -4.02 -8.37
C PRO A 90 -5.26 -5.05 -7.84
N SER A 91 -4.64 -4.82 -6.67
CA SER A 91 -3.58 -5.70 -6.14
C SER A 91 -3.90 -6.03 -4.70
N ASN A 92 -3.61 -7.27 -4.28
CA ASN A 92 -3.85 -7.72 -2.91
C ASN A 92 -3.02 -6.94 -1.88
N SER A 93 -3.59 -6.78 -0.69
CA SER A 93 -2.87 -6.36 0.51
C SER A 93 -2.23 -7.54 1.22
N GLU A 94 -2.85 -8.72 1.10
CA GLU A 94 -2.53 -9.93 1.84
C GLU A 94 -1.20 -10.52 1.39
N GLU A 95 -0.51 -11.21 2.31
CA GLU A 95 0.79 -11.87 2.05
C GLU A 95 1.87 -10.92 1.50
N THR A 96 1.73 -9.61 1.73
CA THR A 96 2.81 -8.64 1.52
C THR A 96 3.48 -8.31 2.84
N PHE A 97 4.73 -7.86 2.79
CA PHE A 97 5.52 -7.56 3.99
C PHE A 97 4.82 -6.59 4.94
N PHE A 98 4.10 -5.62 4.39
CA PHE A 98 3.39 -4.59 5.14
C PHE A 98 1.91 -4.90 5.36
N GLY A 99 1.40 -6.01 4.82
CA GLY A 99 -0.03 -6.35 4.81
C GLY A 99 -0.43 -7.46 5.77
N ALA A 100 -1.74 -7.74 5.81
CA ALA A 100 -2.29 -8.83 6.60
C ALA A 100 -1.81 -10.20 6.09
N PRO A 101 -1.74 -11.23 6.93
CA PRO A 101 -1.52 -12.60 6.46
C PRO A 101 -2.71 -13.05 5.60
N GLY A 102 -2.43 -13.88 4.59
CA GLY A 102 -3.46 -14.48 3.75
C GLY A 102 -4.08 -15.72 4.40
N PHE A 103 -5.27 -16.09 3.93
CA PHE A 103 -5.83 -17.41 4.20
C PHE A 103 -5.51 -18.33 3.03
N GLU A 104 -4.93 -19.50 3.31
CA GLU A 104 -4.55 -20.51 2.31
C GLU A 104 -4.71 -21.91 2.90
N MET A 105 -4.96 -22.87 2.03
CA MET A 105 -4.79 -24.28 2.38
C MET A 105 -3.29 -24.61 2.49
N MET A 106 -2.95 -25.65 3.24
CA MET A 106 -1.54 -26.03 3.42
C MET A 106 -0.86 -26.39 2.10
N ASP A 107 -1.54 -27.14 1.23
CA ASP A 107 -1.00 -27.55 -0.07
C ASP A 107 -0.75 -26.33 -0.96
N ASP A 108 -1.73 -25.40 -1.05
CA ASP A 108 -1.60 -24.15 -1.80
C ASP A 108 -0.45 -23.28 -1.27
N LEU A 109 -0.34 -23.16 0.06
CA LEU A 109 0.74 -22.41 0.70
C LEU A 109 2.11 -23.02 0.36
N TRP A 110 2.24 -24.35 0.47
CA TRP A 110 3.49 -25.04 0.15
C TRP A 110 3.84 -24.84 -1.32
N GLU A 111 2.91 -25.09 -2.24
CA GLU A 111 3.13 -24.94 -3.69
C GLU A 111 3.53 -23.51 -4.04
N ARG A 112 2.78 -22.52 -3.55
CA ARG A 112 3.07 -21.10 -3.77
C ARG A 112 4.45 -20.70 -3.27
N LYS A 113 4.82 -21.09 -2.04
CA LYS A 113 6.12 -20.75 -1.46
C LYS A 113 7.26 -21.51 -2.14
N HIS A 114 7.03 -22.76 -2.54
CA HIS A 114 7.99 -23.59 -3.27
C HIS A 114 8.27 -23.06 -4.67
N ASN A 115 7.23 -22.68 -5.40
CA ASN A 115 7.29 -22.13 -6.76
C ASN A 115 7.56 -20.62 -6.80
N GLN A 116 7.67 -19.98 -5.62
CA GLN A 116 7.93 -18.55 -5.46
C GLN A 116 6.87 -17.66 -6.13
N GLU A 117 5.62 -18.05 -6.00
CA GLU A 117 4.48 -17.34 -6.58
C GLU A 117 3.86 -16.37 -5.58
N LYS A 118 3.33 -15.26 -6.10
CA LYS A 118 2.63 -14.29 -5.27
C LYS A 118 1.27 -14.84 -4.82
N TYR A 119 0.77 -14.33 -3.70
CA TYR A 119 -0.56 -14.66 -3.23
C TYR A 119 -1.64 -14.27 -4.27
N PRO A 120 -2.58 -15.18 -4.61
CA PRO A 120 -3.53 -14.98 -5.69
C PRO A 120 -4.42 -13.76 -5.42
N ASN A 121 -4.44 -12.85 -6.39
CA ASN A 121 -5.20 -11.63 -6.32
C ASN A 121 -6.68 -11.85 -6.61
N GLN A 122 -7.53 -11.52 -5.65
CA GLN A 122 -8.98 -11.63 -5.77
C GLN A 122 -9.68 -10.29 -5.50
N LYS A 123 -8.93 -9.18 -5.42
CA LYS A 123 -9.45 -7.94 -4.83
C LYS A 123 -9.12 -6.70 -5.64
N LEU A 124 -10.13 -5.83 -5.74
CA LEU A 124 -10.00 -4.45 -6.20
C LEU A 124 -10.24 -3.51 -5.03
N THR A 125 -9.24 -2.72 -4.66
CA THR A 125 -9.35 -1.75 -3.58
C THR A 125 -9.51 -0.34 -4.12
N LEU A 126 -10.56 0.34 -3.69
CA LEU A 126 -10.77 1.78 -3.85
C LEU A 126 -10.65 2.44 -2.48
N ALA A 127 -9.85 3.49 -2.36
CA ALA A 127 -9.72 4.25 -1.13
C ALA A 127 -9.80 5.75 -1.41
N SER A 128 -10.31 6.52 -0.45
CA SER A 128 -10.37 7.97 -0.50
C SER A 128 -9.99 8.54 0.86
N ALA A 129 -9.26 9.66 0.87
CA ALA A 129 -8.94 10.43 2.05
C ALA A 129 -9.44 11.87 1.91
N PHE A 130 -9.78 12.47 3.04
CA PHE A 130 -10.31 13.81 3.18
C PHE A 130 -9.53 14.53 4.27
N ASP A 131 -8.96 15.68 3.95
CA ASP A 131 -8.35 16.57 4.92
C ASP A 131 -9.46 17.28 5.71
N ILE A 132 -9.65 16.90 6.97
CA ILE A 132 -10.59 17.58 7.87
C ILE A 132 -9.97 18.92 8.30
N VAL A 133 -8.71 18.85 8.72
CA VAL A 133 -7.92 20.03 9.08
C VAL A 133 -6.51 19.85 8.55
N ASP A 134 -5.98 20.85 7.86
CA ASP A 134 -4.57 20.91 7.47
C ASP A 134 -4.03 22.31 7.78
N ARG A 135 -3.14 22.39 8.76
CA ARG A 135 -2.37 23.59 9.01
C ARG A 135 -0.95 23.42 8.53
N LYS A 136 -0.66 24.09 7.43
CA LYS A 136 0.69 24.24 6.89
C LYS A 136 1.55 25.05 7.87
N GLY A 137 2.71 24.51 8.20
CA GLY A 137 3.65 25.12 9.13
C GLY A 137 4.98 24.37 9.16
N ASN A 138 5.96 24.93 9.84
CA ASN A 138 7.28 24.33 10.03
C ASN A 138 7.40 23.71 11.43
N GLY A 139 8.09 22.57 11.52
CA GLY A 139 8.34 21.86 12.78
C GLY A 139 7.04 21.55 13.54
N TYR A 140 7.04 21.82 14.85
CA TYR A 140 5.92 21.57 15.77
C TYR A 140 4.63 22.35 15.48
N ARG A 141 4.67 23.33 14.57
CA ARG A 141 3.48 24.12 14.18
C ARG A 141 2.65 23.45 13.09
N ARG A 142 3.16 22.38 12.45
CA ARG A 142 2.41 21.59 11.48
C ARG A 142 1.45 20.67 12.22
N TYR A 143 0.18 20.69 11.86
CA TYR A 143 -0.73 19.62 12.24
C TYR A 143 -1.73 19.35 11.13
N SER A 144 -2.15 18.09 11.01
CA SER A 144 -3.14 17.66 10.04
C SER A 144 -3.97 16.53 10.63
N LEU A 145 -5.26 16.52 10.29
CA LEU A 145 -6.18 15.43 10.59
C LEU A 145 -6.87 15.03 9.29
N LYS A 146 -6.68 13.77 8.91
CA LYS A 146 -7.28 13.15 7.74
C LYS A 146 -8.27 12.08 8.20
N ALA A 147 -9.38 11.96 7.49
CA ALA A 147 -10.25 10.78 7.55
C ALA A 147 -10.25 10.10 6.19
N GLY A 148 -10.37 8.78 6.17
CA GLY A 148 -10.43 8.01 4.95
C GLY A 148 -11.52 6.96 4.99
N ALA A 149 -11.97 6.60 3.79
CA ALA A 149 -12.91 5.51 3.54
C ALA A 149 -12.30 4.57 2.49
N MET A 150 -12.58 3.28 2.59
CA MET A 150 -12.21 2.28 1.60
C MET A 150 -13.38 1.37 1.25
N ALA A 151 -13.35 0.88 0.01
CA ALA A 151 -14.19 -0.19 -0.48
C ALA A 151 -13.28 -1.24 -1.15
N LYS A 152 -13.45 -2.49 -0.75
CA LYS A 152 -12.78 -3.66 -1.33
C LYS A 152 -13.81 -4.52 -2.04
N TYR A 153 -13.69 -4.64 -3.34
CA TYR A 153 -14.51 -5.54 -4.15
C TYR A 153 -13.76 -6.86 -4.34
N ASN A 154 -14.37 -7.97 -3.92
CA ASN A 154 -13.82 -9.30 -4.13
C ASN A 154 -14.37 -9.87 -5.45
N THR A 155 -13.48 -10.21 -6.38
CA THR A 155 -13.81 -10.65 -7.74
C THR A 155 -14.38 -12.07 -7.78
N GLU A 156 -14.07 -12.91 -6.78
CA GLU A 156 -14.55 -14.29 -6.69
C GLU A 156 -15.95 -14.37 -6.09
N THR A 157 -16.24 -13.56 -5.06
CA THR A 157 -17.53 -13.57 -4.35
C THR A 157 -18.51 -12.52 -4.84
N ASN A 158 -18.03 -11.55 -5.63
CA ASN A 158 -18.77 -10.37 -6.09
C ASN A 158 -19.31 -9.46 -4.97
N LYS A 159 -18.73 -9.49 -3.77
CA LYS A 159 -19.16 -8.63 -2.66
C LYS A 159 -18.23 -7.45 -2.47
N ILE A 160 -18.78 -6.40 -1.85
CA ILE A 160 -18.07 -5.19 -1.47
C ILE A 160 -17.98 -5.15 0.05
N ASN A 161 -16.76 -5.04 0.56
CA ASN A 161 -16.51 -4.74 1.96
C ASN A 161 -16.05 -3.30 2.11
N ILE A 162 -16.45 -2.67 3.21
CA ILE A 162 -16.12 -1.26 3.48
C ILE A 162 -15.19 -1.15 4.67
N GLY A 163 -14.49 -0.02 4.73
CA GLY A 163 -13.65 0.34 5.86
C GLY A 163 -13.45 1.83 5.96
N GLY A 164 -12.82 2.24 7.04
CA GLY A 164 -12.50 3.63 7.31
C GLY A 164 -11.27 3.77 8.18
N GLY A 165 -10.74 4.97 8.25
CA GLY A 165 -9.60 5.27 9.09
C GLY A 165 -9.44 6.75 9.35
N ILE A 166 -8.62 7.06 10.34
CA ILE A 166 -8.20 8.40 10.69
C ILE A 166 -6.68 8.44 10.77
N ASN A 167 -6.09 9.56 10.39
CA ASN A 167 -4.66 9.79 10.53
C ASN A 167 -4.41 11.22 10.99
N ALA A 168 -3.66 11.37 12.06
CA ALA A 168 -3.29 12.63 12.65
C ALA A 168 -1.78 12.83 12.52
N ILE A 169 -1.38 14.04 12.15
CA ILE A 169 0.01 14.48 12.09
C ILE A 169 0.15 15.64 13.06
N TRP A 170 1.15 15.62 13.93
CA TRP A 170 1.51 16.72 14.80
C TRP A 170 3.03 16.88 14.85
N GLY A 171 3.52 17.91 14.16
CA GLY A 171 4.93 18.19 14.01
C GLY A 171 5.67 17.01 13.34
N PRO A 172 6.69 16.42 14.02
CA PRO A 172 7.40 15.25 13.52
C PRO A 172 6.66 13.94 13.80
N PHE A 173 5.55 13.94 14.54
CA PHE A 173 4.83 12.71 14.89
C PHE A 173 3.63 12.51 13.96
N SER A 174 3.32 11.26 13.68
CA SER A 174 2.07 10.87 13.04
C SER A 174 1.51 9.61 13.67
N ALA A 175 0.20 9.53 13.78
CA ALA A 175 -0.51 8.35 14.26
C ALA A 175 -1.75 8.12 13.42
N GLY A 176 -2.02 6.86 13.08
CA GLY A 176 -3.18 6.46 12.31
C GLY A 176 -3.85 5.22 12.87
N TYR A 177 -5.14 5.12 12.60
CA TYR A 177 -5.98 3.98 12.92
C TYR A 177 -6.91 3.71 11.75
N SER A 178 -7.05 2.45 11.33
CA SER A 178 -8.05 2.03 10.36
C SER A 178 -8.70 0.72 10.75
N VAL A 179 -9.94 0.54 10.30
CA VAL A 179 -10.70 -0.69 10.43
C VAL A 179 -11.41 -0.97 9.11
N TYR A 180 -11.31 -2.19 8.62
CA TYR A 180 -12.03 -2.61 7.42
C TYR A 180 -12.46 -4.07 7.52
N GLY A 181 -13.62 -4.37 6.94
CA GLY A 181 -14.04 -5.73 6.68
C GLY A 181 -13.40 -6.24 5.39
N ASP A 182 -13.19 -7.55 5.32
CA ASP A 182 -12.68 -8.21 4.14
C ASP A 182 -13.15 -9.67 4.07
N GLU A 183 -12.99 -10.29 2.91
CA GLU A 183 -13.26 -11.71 2.74
C GLU A 183 -12.34 -12.35 1.70
N THR A 184 -12.05 -13.62 1.90
CA THR A 184 -11.24 -14.45 1.02
C THR A 184 -12.00 -15.73 0.69
N GLN A 185 -12.06 -16.10 -0.59
CA GLN A 185 -12.64 -17.37 -1.02
C GLN A 185 -11.52 -18.40 -1.19
N LEU A 186 -11.59 -19.47 -0.38
CA LEU A 186 -10.73 -20.63 -0.49
C LEU A 186 -11.42 -21.69 -1.37
N GLN A 187 -10.63 -22.31 -2.25
CA GLN A 187 -11.07 -23.41 -3.08
C GLN A 187 -10.50 -24.71 -2.53
N GLN A 188 -11.30 -25.47 -1.77
CA GLN A 188 -10.85 -26.76 -1.20
C GLN A 188 -10.93 -27.90 -2.24
N SER A 189 -11.87 -27.80 -3.17
CA SER A 189 -11.98 -28.67 -4.33
C SER A 189 -12.70 -27.92 -5.47
N GLU A 190 -12.80 -28.54 -6.64
CA GLU A 190 -13.52 -27.96 -7.78
C GLU A 190 -14.98 -27.59 -7.44
N TYR A 191 -15.59 -28.27 -6.46
CA TYR A 191 -17.00 -28.10 -6.08
C TYR A 191 -17.22 -27.46 -4.70
N VAL A 192 -16.20 -27.42 -3.84
CA VAL A 192 -16.31 -26.90 -2.47
C VAL A 192 -15.53 -25.61 -2.33
N LYS A 193 -16.26 -24.50 -2.21
CA LYS A 193 -15.74 -23.16 -1.99
C LYS A 193 -16.14 -22.69 -0.60
N THR A 194 -15.16 -22.27 0.20
CA THR A 194 -15.38 -21.74 1.55
C THR A 194 -15.02 -20.27 1.56
N THR A 195 -15.91 -19.41 2.07
CA THR A 195 -15.64 -17.97 2.16
C THR A 195 -15.36 -17.61 3.61
N ILE A 196 -14.15 -17.15 3.87
CA ILE A 196 -13.72 -16.68 5.19
C ILE A 196 -13.91 -15.17 5.23
N LYS A 197 -14.65 -14.70 6.23
CA LYS A 197 -14.87 -13.27 6.49
C LYS A 197 -14.09 -12.84 7.71
N TYR A 198 -13.45 -11.69 7.62
CA TYR A 198 -12.61 -11.19 8.68
C TYR A 198 -12.63 -9.67 8.73
N GLN A 199 -12.23 -9.15 9.88
CA GLN A 199 -11.99 -7.74 10.09
C GLN A 199 -10.51 -7.52 10.34
N VAL A 200 -9.98 -6.42 9.80
CA VAL A 200 -8.59 -6.01 10.03
C VAL A 200 -8.60 -4.63 10.69
N ASN A 201 -7.97 -4.55 11.85
CA ASN A 201 -7.67 -3.31 12.55
C ASN A 201 -6.20 -2.98 12.33
N THR A 202 -5.89 -1.74 11.96
CA THR A 202 -4.52 -1.27 11.77
C THR A 202 -4.25 -0.08 12.68
N TYR A 203 -3.12 -0.10 13.37
CA TYR A 203 -2.60 1.00 14.15
C TYR A 203 -1.21 1.33 13.64
N ASN A 204 -0.92 2.60 13.37
CA ASN A 204 0.41 3.02 12.96
C ASN A 204 0.84 4.27 13.71
N VAL A 205 2.11 4.32 14.10
CA VAL A 205 2.76 5.51 14.65
C VAL A 205 4.10 5.71 13.95
N ALA A 206 4.45 6.95 13.65
CA ALA A 206 5.73 7.26 13.03
C ALA A 206 6.32 8.58 13.53
N LEU A 207 7.65 8.63 13.50
CA LEU A 207 8.50 9.77 13.78
C LEU A 207 9.24 10.17 12.50
N HIS A 208 9.06 11.42 12.12
CA HIS A 208 9.58 12.04 10.91
C HIS A 208 10.66 13.05 11.28
N LEU A 209 11.90 12.65 11.09
CA LEU A 209 13.06 13.53 11.14
C LEU A 209 13.39 14.00 9.72
N SER A 210 14.38 14.89 9.58
CA SER A 210 14.68 15.52 8.28
C SER A 210 15.04 14.52 7.18
N SER A 211 15.81 13.48 7.51
CA SER A 211 16.23 12.43 6.59
C SER A 211 15.81 11.02 7.03
N LEU A 212 15.37 10.84 8.28
CA LEU A 212 15.06 9.53 8.85
C LEU A 212 13.59 9.47 9.23
N ILE A 213 12.91 8.41 8.79
CA ILE A 213 11.56 8.06 9.21
C ILE A 213 11.65 6.76 9.99
N LEU A 214 11.13 6.78 11.21
CA LEU A 214 10.97 5.59 12.03
C LEU A 214 9.49 5.34 12.23
N SER A 215 9.04 4.09 12.08
CA SER A 215 7.64 3.77 12.29
C SER A 215 7.42 2.43 12.94
N TYR A 216 6.28 2.32 13.58
CA TYR A 216 5.70 1.08 14.03
C TYR A 216 4.29 0.94 13.45
N ALA A 217 3.96 -0.24 12.96
CA ALA A 217 2.61 -0.61 12.56
C ALA A 217 2.21 -1.91 13.23
N ASN A 218 0.95 -1.99 13.68
CA ASN A 218 0.32 -3.18 14.20
C ASN A 218 -0.94 -3.45 13.39
N LEU A 219 -1.02 -4.65 12.82
CA LEU A 219 -2.22 -5.16 12.16
C LEU A 219 -2.77 -6.27 13.02
N HIS A 220 -4.07 -6.23 13.25
CA HIS A 220 -4.80 -7.23 13.99
C HIS A 220 -5.94 -7.73 13.12
N LEU A 221 -5.84 -8.98 12.70
CA LEU A 221 -6.83 -9.67 11.89
C LEU A 221 -7.63 -10.61 12.80
N MET A 222 -8.95 -10.52 12.71
CA MET A 222 -9.88 -11.40 13.44
C MET A 222 -10.89 -11.97 12.46
N GLU A 223 -10.97 -13.29 12.38
CA GLU A 223 -12.04 -13.99 11.68
C GLU A 223 -13.37 -13.80 12.40
N GLN A 224 -14.48 -13.64 11.65
CA GLN A 224 -15.79 -13.36 12.22
C GLN A 224 -16.34 -14.49 13.10
N GLU A 225 -15.92 -15.73 12.86
CA GLU A 225 -16.27 -16.90 13.68
C GLU A 225 -15.29 -17.13 14.85
N GLU A 226 -14.33 -16.21 15.04
CA GLU A 226 -13.31 -16.20 16.11
C GLU A 226 -12.44 -17.47 16.21
N LEU A 227 -12.35 -18.26 15.13
CA LEU A 227 -11.48 -19.44 15.05
C LEU A 227 -10.03 -19.11 14.68
N TYR A 228 -9.81 -17.93 14.08
CA TYR A 228 -8.50 -17.48 13.64
C TYR A 228 -8.24 -16.02 14.05
N GLU A 229 -7.16 -15.81 14.79
CA GLU A 229 -6.62 -14.48 15.11
C GLU A 229 -5.17 -14.41 14.62
N ALA A 230 -4.81 -13.29 13.99
CA ALA A 230 -3.43 -13.02 13.63
C ALA A 230 -3.04 -11.59 13.94
N ARG A 231 -1.80 -11.40 14.39
CA ARG A 231 -1.21 -10.09 14.68
C ARG A 231 0.09 -9.92 13.93
N VAL A 232 0.25 -8.80 13.23
CA VAL A 232 1.49 -8.45 12.53
C VAL A 232 2.02 -7.14 13.08
N GLN A 233 3.24 -7.18 13.59
CA GLN A 233 3.98 -6.02 14.05
C GLN A 233 5.09 -5.71 13.05
N THR A 234 5.14 -4.48 12.54
CA THR A 234 6.16 -4.05 11.60
C THR A 234 6.91 -2.84 12.13
N TYR A 235 8.23 -2.99 12.26
CA TYR A 235 9.15 -1.91 12.61
C TYR A 235 9.88 -1.50 11.35
N THR A 236 9.80 -0.23 10.97
CA THR A 236 10.44 0.27 9.73
C THR A 236 11.32 1.47 10.02
N ALA A 237 12.49 1.49 9.40
CA ALA A 237 13.38 2.63 9.33
C ALA A 237 13.62 2.97 7.85
N SER A 238 13.41 4.23 7.47
CA SER A 238 13.69 4.74 6.13
C SER A 238 14.61 5.95 6.17
N LEU A 239 15.74 5.88 5.48
CA LEU A 239 16.74 6.93 5.39
C LEU A 239 16.78 7.52 3.98
N ALA A 240 16.44 8.79 3.84
CA ALA A 240 16.60 9.57 2.63
C ALA A 240 18.00 10.22 2.60
N MET A 241 18.80 9.87 1.59
CA MET A 241 20.14 10.41 1.37
C MET A 241 20.29 10.87 -0.08
N GLY A 242 20.16 12.19 -0.29
CA GLY A 242 20.16 12.78 -1.62
C GLY A 242 18.98 12.26 -2.46
N LYS A 243 19.29 11.57 -3.56
CA LYS A 243 18.29 10.95 -4.45
C LYS A 243 17.88 9.53 -4.04
N PHE A 244 18.53 8.96 -3.03
CA PHE A 244 18.28 7.60 -2.59
C PHE A 244 17.38 7.58 -1.35
N ILE A 245 16.51 6.58 -1.28
CA ILE A 245 15.73 6.23 -0.10
C ILE A 245 16.03 4.76 0.22
N PHE A 246 16.66 4.53 1.37
CA PHE A 246 16.92 3.19 1.89
C PHE A 246 15.85 2.86 2.91
N THR A 247 15.23 1.70 2.80
CA THR A 247 14.22 1.22 3.75
C THR A 247 14.64 -0.15 4.28
N ALA A 248 14.65 -0.31 5.58
CA ALA A 248 14.81 -1.59 6.26
C ALA A 248 13.63 -1.78 7.21
N ALA A 249 13.09 -3.00 7.26
CA ALA A 249 12.00 -3.32 8.17
C ALA A 249 12.08 -4.74 8.72
N LYS A 250 11.55 -4.91 9.92
CA LYS A 250 11.34 -6.20 10.58
C LYS A 250 9.85 -6.40 10.78
N ARG A 251 9.34 -7.54 10.33
CA ARG A 251 7.98 -8.02 10.52
C ARG A 251 8.01 -9.16 11.54
N ILE A 252 7.15 -9.08 12.54
CA ILE A 252 6.87 -10.17 13.48
C ILE A 252 5.40 -10.50 13.32
N GLU A 253 5.11 -11.72 12.90
CA GLU A 253 3.75 -12.23 12.77
C GLU A 253 3.49 -13.28 13.85
N ASP A 254 2.41 -13.09 14.61
CA ASP A 254 1.85 -14.05 15.55
C ASP A 254 0.54 -14.57 14.93
N SER A 255 0.57 -15.77 14.37
CA SER A 255 -0.58 -16.38 13.68
C SER A 255 -0.50 -17.91 13.73
N PRO A 256 -1.65 -18.62 13.73
CA PRO A 256 -1.65 -20.08 13.70
C PRO A 256 -1.41 -20.65 12.29
N ALA A 257 -1.24 -19.79 11.27
CA ALA A 257 -0.88 -20.25 9.93
C ALA A 257 0.48 -20.97 9.93
N TRP A 258 0.68 -21.90 9.01
CA TRP A 258 1.95 -22.59 8.86
C TRP A 258 3.05 -21.64 8.37
N ALA A 259 4.30 -21.95 8.73
CA ALA A 259 5.49 -21.24 8.24
C ALA A 259 6.23 -22.11 7.23
N TYR A 260 6.63 -21.53 6.10
CA TYR A 260 7.47 -22.24 5.12
C TYR A 260 8.95 -22.08 5.49
N ASN A 261 9.63 -23.19 5.73
CA ASN A 261 11.07 -23.19 5.96
C ASN A 261 11.80 -23.28 4.60
N TYR A 262 12.49 -22.20 4.22
CA TYR A 262 13.22 -22.11 2.96
C TYR A 262 14.46 -23.02 2.88
N GLU A 263 14.98 -23.51 4.00
CA GLU A 263 16.14 -24.41 4.04
C GLU A 263 15.72 -25.87 3.86
N THR A 264 14.69 -26.31 4.58
CA THR A 264 14.18 -27.70 4.50
C THR A 264 13.14 -27.88 3.40
N LYS A 265 12.52 -26.80 2.92
CA LYS A 265 11.38 -26.78 1.97
C LYS A 265 10.12 -27.44 2.53
N GLU A 266 9.94 -27.41 3.85
CA GLU A 266 8.80 -27.99 4.55
C GLU A 266 7.96 -26.91 5.24
N LEU A 267 6.70 -27.25 5.53
CA LEU A 267 5.85 -26.43 6.37
C LEU A 267 6.06 -26.81 7.84
N GLU A 268 6.24 -25.80 8.67
CA GLU A 268 6.45 -25.93 10.11
C GLU A 268 5.33 -25.21 10.87
N GLU A 269 4.85 -25.83 11.95
CA GLU A 269 3.93 -25.20 12.88
C GLU A 269 4.72 -24.19 13.71
N LYS A 270 4.58 -22.92 13.38
CA LYS A 270 5.31 -21.83 14.04
C LYS A 270 4.39 -20.64 14.25
N GLN A 271 3.97 -20.47 15.49
CA GLN A 271 3.09 -19.37 15.90
C GLN A 271 3.72 -17.99 15.64
N ILE A 272 5.00 -17.81 16.00
CA ILE A 272 5.71 -16.53 15.85
C ILE A 272 6.70 -16.63 14.70
N LYS A 273 6.49 -15.83 13.66
CA LYS A 273 7.31 -15.79 12.44
C LYS A 273 8.00 -14.42 12.35
N GLU A 274 9.27 -14.43 12.00
CA GLU A 274 10.05 -13.21 11.79
C GLU A 274 10.50 -13.13 10.34
N GLU A 275 10.26 -11.98 9.72
CA GLU A 275 10.68 -11.71 8.35
C GLU A 275 11.34 -10.33 8.26
N TYR A 276 12.27 -10.20 7.31
CA TYR A 276 13.06 -8.99 7.11
C TYR A 276 12.86 -8.44 5.70
N PHE A 277 12.80 -7.13 5.59
CA PHE A 277 12.62 -6.40 4.34
C PHE A 277 13.76 -5.41 4.14
N GLY A 278 14.19 -5.30 2.88
CA GLY A 278 15.12 -4.29 2.42
C GLY A 278 14.60 -3.62 1.16
N GLY A 279 14.79 -2.32 1.03
CA GLY A 279 14.40 -1.59 -0.17
C GLY A 279 15.34 -0.44 -0.44
N VAL A 280 15.63 -0.20 -1.72
CA VAL A 280 16.34 0.99 -2.19
C VAL A 280 15.51 1.60 -3.29
N GLN A 281 15.20 2.89 -3.16
CA GLN A 281 14.57 3.68 -4.21
C GLN A 281 15.49 4.80 -4.63
N TYR A 282 15.51 5.10 -5.93
CA TYR A 282 16.28 6.17 -6.54
C TYR A 282 15.35 7.10 -7.32
N ALA A 283 15.40 8.39 -6.99
CA ALA A 283 14.70 9.43 -7.72
C ALA A 283 15.51 9.85 -8.95
N LEU A 284 15.20 9.29 -10.12
CA LEU A 284 15.83 9.67 -11.38
C LEU A 284 15.52 11.13 -11.72
N SER A 285 14.27 11.52 -11.53
CA SER A 285 13.79 12.89 -11.74
C SER A 285 12.74 13.25 -10.68
N ARG A 286 12.24 14.48 -10.71
CA ARG A 286 11.12 14.89 -9.85
C ARG A 286 9.81 14.15 -10.15
N ARG A 287 9.70 13.53 -11.32
CA ARG A 287 8.50 12.85 -11.81
C ARG A 287 8.66 11.33 -11.89
N PHE A 288 9.84 10.80 -11.57
CA PHE A 288 10.11 9.39 -11.78
C PHE A 288 11.06 8.82 -10.72
N MET A 289 10.63 7.72 -10.13
CA MET A 289 11.37 6.96 -9.14
C MET A 289 11.41 5.49 -9.56
N LEU A 290 12.56 4.86 -9.38
CA LEU A 290 12.73 3.42 -9.49
C LEU A 290 13.15 2.86 -8.14
N GLY A 291 12.88 1.59 -7.89
CA GLY A 291 13.39 0.93 -6.70
C GLY A 291 13.54 -0.57 -6.87
N ALA A 292 14.41 -1.13 -6.04
CA ALA A 292 14.55 -2.55 -5.83
C ALA A 292 14.12 -2.86 -4.40
N LEU A 293 13.30 -3.88 -4.24
CA LEU A 293 12.75 -4.33 -2.96
C LEU A 293 13.13 -5.79 -2.76
N TYR A 294 13.40 -6.18 -1.53
CA TYR A 294 13.66 -7.56 -1.13
C TYR A 294 12.58 -7.99 -0.14
N ASN A 295 12.02 -9.16 -0.37
CA ASN A 295 11.00 -9.80 0.46
C ASN A 295 9.67 -9.01 0.55
N TYR A 296 9.30 -8.26 -0.49
CA TYR A 296 8.03 -7.52 -0.50
C TYR A 296 6.80 -8.45 -0.42
N TYR A 297 6.85 -9.63 -1.04
CA TYR A 297 5.76 -10.63 -1.07
C TYR A 297 5.96 -11.79 -0.06
N LEU A 298 6.82 -11.62 0.94
CA LEU A 298 7.14 -12.69 1.92
C LEU A 298 7.67 -13.98 1.25
N LEU A 299 8.47 -13.81 0.19
CA LEU A 299 9.05 -14.91 -0.61
C LEU A 299 10.58 -14.97 -0.54
N ARG A 300 11.22 -14.06 0.19
CA ARG A 300 12.68 -13.86 0.24
C ARG A 300 13.30 -13.61 -1.14
N GLU A 301 12.57 -12.88 -1.97
CA GLU A 301 12.94 -12.57 -3.34
C GLU A 301 12.99 -11.07 -3.65
N GLY A 302 13.63 -10.73 -4.77
CA GLY A 302 13.68 -9.37 -5.29
C GLY A 302 12.42 -8.99 -6.07
N SER A 303 11.95 -7.76 -5.91
CA SER A 303 10.97 -7.12 -6.79
C SER A 303 11.45 -5.72 -7.20
N VAL A 304 10.90 -5.20 -8.30
CA VAL A 304 11.26 -3.88 -8.82
C VAL A 304 10.04 -2.98 -8.76
N THR A 305 10.19 -1.76 -8.29
CA THR A 305 9.11 -0.76 -8.27
C THR A 305 9.45 0.41 -9.19
N ALA A 306 8.43 0.96 -9.83
CA ALA A 306 8.50 2.20 -10.59
C ALA A 306 7.33 3.10 -10.19
N THR A 307 7.63 4.37 -9.93
CA THR A 307 6.61 5.38 -9.62
C THR A 307 6.76 6.58 -10.53
N VAL A 308 5.66 6.99 -11.17
CA VAL A 308 5.57 8.17 -12.03
C VAL A 308 4.63 9.19 -11.39
N PHE A 309 5.03 10.46 -11.38
CA PHE A 309 4.24 11.58 -10.87
C PHE A 309 3.95 12.60 -11.98
N PHE A 310 2.71 13.10 -12.04
CA PHE A 310 2.24 14.12 -13.00
C PHE A 310 1.77 15.37 -12.28
#